data_AF-A0A9E4C508-F1
#
_entry.id   AF-A0A9E4C508-F1
#
_cell.length_a   1.000
_cell.length_b   1.000
_cell.length_c   1.000
_cell.angle_alpha   90.00
_cell.angle_beta   90.00
_cell.angle_gamma   90.00
#
_symmetry.space_group_name_H-M   'P 1'
#
loop_
_entity.id
_entity.type
_entity.pdbx_description
1 polymer ?
#
loop_
_entity_poly.entity_id
_entity_poly.type
_entity_poly.pdbx_seq_one_letter_code
_entity_poly.pdbx_strand_id
1 'polypeptide(L)'
;MHRQRASFPTSPSISRLGGELSAVINRVRSAFGPIPMHGSAARPRVQRAEQVVDQTARQLLRGEADLSAWYRVLRQYEDAWMLELERVRGARAERCAA
;
A
#
# COMPACT_ATOMS: atom_id res chain seq x y z
N MET A 1 -21.39 36.85 -17.22
CA MET A 1 -20.93 35.50 -17.64
C MET A 1 -19.47 35.32 -17.24
N HIS A 2 -19.19 34.71 -16.08
CA HIS A 2 -17.82 34.38 -15.67
C HIS A 2 -17.64 32.86 -15.70
N ARG A 3 -16.95 32.37 -16.75
CA ARG A 3 -16.45 30.99 -16.81
C ARG A 3 -15.32 30.86 -15.79
N GLN A 4 -15.61 30.23 -14.66
CA GLN A 4 -14.56 29.71 -13.79
C GLN A 4 -13.81 28.63 -14.57
N ARG A 5 -12.53 28.87 -14.83
CA ARG A 5 -11.59 27.87 -15.36
C ARG A 5 -11.57 26.72 -14.36
N ALA A 6 -12.10 25.56 -14.77
CA ALA A 6 -11.87 24.31 -14.07
C ALA A 6 -10.35 24.08 -14.04
N SER A 7 -9.77 24.16 -12.84
CA SER A 7 -8.40 23.72 -12.59
C SER A 7 -8.35 22.23 -12.89
N PHE A 8 -7.74 21.86 -14.01
CA PHE A 8 -7.49 20.46 -14.35
C PHE A 8 -6.76 19.78 -13.18
N PRO A 9 -7.16 18.57 -12.76
CA PRO A 9 -6.39 17.83 -11.78
C PRO A 9 -5.00 17.63 -12.36
N THR A 10 -3.99 18.19 -11.68
CA THR A 10 -2.60 18.05 -12.08
C THR A 10 -2.27 16.56 -11.99
N SER A 11 -1.93 15.94 -13.12
CA SER A 11 -1.54 14.54 -13.15
C SER A 11 -0.46 14.30 -12.07
N PRO A 12 -0.63 13.33 -11.18
CA PRO A 12 0.32 13.11 -10.08
C PRO A 12 1.68 12.74 -10.64
N SER A 13 2.75 13.34 -10.11
CA SER A 13 4.11 12.99 -10.52
C SER A 13 4.51 11.63 -9.93
N ILE A 14 5.33 10.87 -10.68
CA ILE A 14 5.88 9.58 -10.21
C ILE A 14 6.56 9.74 -8.85
N SER A 15 7.30 10.83 -8.65
CA SER A 15 7.98 11.17 -7.40
C SER A 15 7.01 11.27 -6.21
N ARG A 16 5.83 11.85 -6.42
CA ARG A 16 4.79 11.94 -5.37
C ARG A 16 4.26 10.55 -5.00
N LEU A 17 3.91 9.74 -6.00
CA LEU A 17 3.40 8.39 -5.78
C LEU A 17 4.42 7.52 -5.07
N GLY A 18 5.69 7.60 -5.48
CA GLY A 18 6.79 6.92 -4.83
C GLY A 18 6.96 7.34 -3.37
N GLY A 19 6.83 8.63 -3.07
CA GLY A 19 6.86 9.14 -1.70
C GLY A 19 5.71 8.62 -0.82
N GLU A 20 4.49 8.61 -1.36
CA GLU A 20 3.30 8.11 -0.65
C GLU A 20 3.40 6.60 -0.38
N LEU A 21 3.83 5.80 -1.36
CA LEU A 21 4.08 4.37 -1.18
C LEU A 21 5.22 4.11 -0.18
N SER A 22 6.33 4.85 -0.29
CA SER A 22 7.47 4.73 0.64
C SER A 22 7.05 4.99 2.09
N ALA A 23 6.18 5.98 2.33
CA ALA A 23 5.64 6.26 3.66
C ALA A 23 4.85 5.07 4.23
N VAL A 24 4.02 4.40 3.40
CA VAL A 24 3.29 3.19 3.81
C VAL A 24 4.25 2.05 4.14
N ILE A 25 5.23 1.78 3.25
CA ILE A 25 6.24 0.75 3.47
C ILE A 25 7.00 0.99 4.79
N ASN A 26 7.35 2.24 5.09
CA ASN A 26 8.05 2.57 6.33
C ASN A 26 7.17 2.33 7.56
N ARG A 27 5.87 2.63 7.52
CA ARG A 27 4.94 2.30 8.61
C ARG A 27 4.83 0.79 8.83
N VAL A 28 4.65 0.03 7.75
CA VAL A 28 4.61 -1.44 7.80
C VAL A 28 5.90 -2.00 8.41
N ARG A 29 7.07 -1.58 7.90
CA ARG A 29 8.37 -2.02 8.42
C ARG A 29 8.53 -1.70 9.90
N SER A 30 8.13 -0.49 10.31
CA SER A 30 8.16 -0.09 11.72
C SER A 30 7.26 -0.97 12.58
N ALA A 31 6.08 -1.35 12.09
CA ALA A 31 5.15 -2.23 12.82
C ALA A 31 5.68 -3.66 12.97
N PHE A 32 6.35 -4.19 11.94
CA PHE A 32 7.01 -5.50 12.00
C PHE A 32 8.18 -5.49 13.00
N GLY A 33 8.90 -4.38 13.12
CA GLY A 33 10.06 -4.26 13.99
C GLY A 33 11.09 -5.36 13.70
N PRO A 34 11.42 -6.23 14.67
CA PRO A 34 12.40 -7.31 14.46
C PRO A 34 11.84 -8.54 13.73
N ILE A 35 10.54 -8.58 13.40
CA ILE A 35 9.92 -9.74 12.76
C ILE A 35 10.33 -9.77 11.28
N PRO A 36 10.91 -10.88 10.78
CA PRO A 36 11.26 -11.00 9.37
C PRO A 36 10.03 -10.93 8.45
N MET A 37 10.07 -10.04 7.47
CA MET A 37 8.97 -9.84 6.51
C MET A 37 8.96 -10.85 5.35
N HIS A 38 10.08 -11.52 5.06
CA HIS A 38 10.24 -12.35 3.86
C HIS A 38 9.18 -13.46 3.73
N GLY A 39 8.86 -14.15 4.83
CA GLY A 39 7.83 -15.20 4.83
C GLY A 39 6.40 -14.68 4.65
N SER A 40 6.15 -13.41 5.00
CA SER A 40 4.89 -12.71 4.77
C SER A 40 4.80 -12.16 3.35
N ALA A 41 5.92 -11.70 2.78
CA ALA A 41 5.99 -11.20 1.40
C ALA A 41 5.59 -12.27 0.37
N ALA A 42 5.94 -13.53 0.62
CA ALA A 42 5.57 -14.65 -0.25
C ALA A 42 4.08 -15.04 -0.17
N ARG A 43 3.28 -14.38 0.68
CA ARG A 43 1.87 -14.74 0.85
C ARG A 43 1.04 -14.18 -0.30
N PRO A 44 0.11 -14.97 -0.88
CA PRO A 44 -0.67 -14.55 -2.05
C PRO A 44 -1.40 -13.22 -1.85
N ARG A 45 -1.86 -12.94 -0.63
CA ARG A 45 -2.55 -11.68 -0.30
C ARG A 45 -1.64 -10.46 -0.45
N VAL A 46 -0.39 -10.57 0.02
CA VAL A 46 0.60 -9.50 -0.07
C VAL A 46 1.01 -9.29 -1.52
N GLN A 47 1.33 -10.35 -2.24
CA GLN A 47 1.65 -10.29 -3.67
C GLN A 47 0.52 -9.67 -4.51
N ARG A 48 -0.73 -10.01 -4.21
CA ARG A 48 -1.88 -9.41 -4.89
C ARG A 48 -2.00 -7.93 -4.58
N ALA A 49 -1.78 -7.53 -3.33
CA ALA A 49 -1.81 -6.11 -2.97
C ALA A 49 -0.69 -5.31 -3.66
N GLU A 50 0.52 -5.87 -3.77
CA GLU A 50 1.63 -5.29 -4.53
C GLU A 50 1.27 -5.09 -6.02
N GLN A 51 0.70 -6.11 -6.65
CA GLN A 51 0.25 -6.02 -8.04
C GLN A 51 -0.82 -4.95 -8.25
N VAL A 52 -1.76 -4.81 -7.31
CA VAL A 52 -2.82 -3.79 -7.39
C VAL A 52 -2.25 -2.38 -7.21
N VAL A 53 -1.27 -2.19 -6.30
CA VAL A 53 -0.53 -0.92 -6.16
C VAL A 53 0.13 -0.55 -7.49
N ASP A 54 0.89 -1.47 -8.08
CA ASP A 54 1.59 -1.24 -9.34
C ASP A 54 0.64 -0.93 -10.50
N GLN A 55 -0.46 -1.68 -10.60
CA GLN A 55 -1.47 -1.46 -11.63
C GLN A 55 -2.14 -0.08 -11.46
N THR A 56 -2.52 0.28 -10.24
CA THR A 56 -3.21 1.54 -9.95
C THR A 56 -2.29 2.74 -10.20
N ALA A 57 -1.01 2.64 -9.85
CA ALA A 57 -0.02 3.67 -10.17
C ALA A 57 0.08 3.89 -11.70
N ARG A 58 0.12 2.81 -12.48
CA ARG A 58 0.15 2.90 -13.96
C ARG A 58 -1.13 3.51 -14.53
N GLN A 59 -2.30 3.14 -14.01
CA GLN A 59 -3.59 3.72 -14.43
C GLN A 59 -3.66 5.21 -14.12
N LEU A 60 -3.20 5.62 -12.94
CA LEU A 60 -3.15 7.02 -12.52
C LEU A 60 -2.26 7.86 -13.44
N LEU A 61 -1.09 7.33 -13.82
CA LEU A 61 -0.17 7.99 -14.77
C LEU A 61 -0.75 8.12 -16.19
N ARG A 62 -1.68 7.24 -16.56
CA ARG A 62 -2.42 7.29 -17.83
C ARG A 62 -3.69 8.14 -17.76
N GLY A 63 -4.08 8.61 -16.58
CA GLY A 63 -5.36 9.30 -16.35
C GLY A 63 -6.57 8.36 -16.36
N GLU A 64 -6.36 7.05 -16.21
CA GLU A 64 -7.40 6.01 -16.16
C GLU A 64 -7.94 5.77 -14.74
N ALA A 65 -7.24 6.27 -13.73
CA ALA A 65 -7.62 6.20 -12.32
C ALA A 65 -7.47 7.57 -11.64
N ASP A 66 -8.15 7.76 -10.52
CA ASP A 66 -8.07 8.97 -9.71
C ASP A 66 -7.27 8.77 -8.42
N LEU A 67 -6.94 9.88 -7.75
CA LEU A 67 -6.21 9.86 -6.48
C LEU A 67 -6.98 9.08 -5.38
N SER A 68 -8.30 9.06 -5.46
CA SER A 68 -9.17 8.31 -4.55
C SER A 68 -8.88 6.80 -4.62
N ALA A 69 -8.77 6.26 -5.83
CA ALA A 69 -8.41 4.88 -6.09
C ALA A 69 -6.99 4.57 -5.57
N TRP A 70 -6.05 5.47 -5.82
CA TRP A 70 -4.68 5.34 -5.31
C TRP A 70 -4.63 5.25 -3.79
N TYR A 71 -5.27 6.17 -3.07
CA TYR A 71 -5.29 6.14 -1.60
C TYR A 71 -6.01 4.91 -1.03
N ARG A 72 -7.08 4.45 -1.69
CA ARG A 72 -7.75 3.20 -1.32
C ARG A 72 -6.81 2.01 -1.43
N VAL A 73 -6.06 1.92 -2.51
CA VAL A 73 -5.13 0.81 -2.77
C VAL A 73 -3.94 0.83 -1.82
N LEU A 74 -3.40 2.00 -1.49
CA LEU A 74 -2.37 2.12 -0.46
C LEU A 74 -2.84 1.62 0.91
N ARG A 75 -4.08 1.95 1.29
CA ARG A 75 -4.69 1.44 2.54
C ARG A 75 -4.84 -0.08 2.51
N GLN A 76 -5.34 -0.64 1.40
CA GLN A 76 -5.48 -2.10 1.26
C GLN A 76 -4.13 -2.82 1.31
N TYR A 77 -3.09 -2.22 0.76
CA TYR A 77 -1.72 -2.72 0.85
C TYR A 77 -1.24 -2.73 2.31
N GLU A 78 -1.41 -1.64 3.04
CA GLU A 78 -1.08 -1.57 4.47
C GLU A 78 -1.85 -2.63 5.28
N ASP A 79 -3.17 -2.75 5.06
CA ASP A 79 -4.02 -3.73 5.74
C ASP A 79 -3.59 -5.18 5.47
N ALA A 80 -3.20 -5.50 4.23
CA ALA A 80 -2.71 -6.83 3.87
C ALA A 80 -1.45 -7.21 4.67
N TRP A 81 -0.53 -6.26 4.86
CA TRP A 81 0.66 -6.45 5.67
C TRP A 81 0.36 -6.58 7.15
N MET A 82 -0.52 -5.74 7.69
CA MET A 82 -0.88 -5.77 9.11
C MET A 82 -1.57 -7.08 9.50
N LEU A 83 -2.38 -7.67 8.62
CA LEU A 83 -2.98 -8.97 8.86
C LEU A 83 -1.95 -10.11 8.87
N GLU A 84 -0.93 -10.05 8.01
CA GLU A 84 0.16 -11.03 8.08
C GLU A 84 1.00 -10.86 9.36
N LEU A 85 1.19 -9.62 9.83
CA LEU A 85 1.87 -9.35 11.09
C LEU A 85 1.11 -9.96 12.28
N GLU A 86 -0.21 -9.75 12.34
CA GLU A 86 -1.08 -10.34 13.37
C GLU A 86 -0.98 -11.86 13.37
N ARG A 87 -1.03 -12.48 12.17
CA ARG A 87 -0.91 -13.93 12.01
C ARG A 87 0.44 -14.46 12.51
N VAL A 88 1.54 -13.77 12.17
CA VAL A 88 2.88 -14.16 12.63
C VAL A 88 3.03 -13.98 14.14
N ARG A 89 2.47 -12.92 14.72
CA ARG A 89 2.48 -12.69 16.17
C ARG A 89 1.67 -13.77 16.92
N GLY A 90 0.48 -14.11 16.43
CA GLY A 90 -0.33 -15.21 16.98
C GLY A 90 0.43 -16.54 16.97
N ALA A 91 0.99 -16.92 15.82
CA ALA A 91 1.76 -18.15 15.67
C ALA A 91 3.06 -18.19 16.50
N ARG A 92 3.63 -17.04 16.90
CA ARG A 92 4.76 -16.98 17.85
C ARG A 92 4.30 -17.15 19.29
N ALA A 93 3.17 -16.54 19.66
CA ALA A 93 2.62 -16.66 21.01
C ALA A 93 2.25 -18.12 21.35
N GLU A 94 1.60 -18.83 20.42
CA GLU A 94 1.26 -20.26 20.58
C GLU A 94 2.51 -21.13 20.78
N ARG A 95 3.59 -20.86 20.03
CA ARG A 95 4.86 -21.61 20.14
C ARG A 95 5.63 -21.37 21.45
N CYS A 96 5.40 -20.25 22.13
CA CYS A 96 6.01 -19.98 23.44
C CYS A 96 5.19 -20.57 24.59
N ALA A 97 3.92 -20.92 24.36
CA ALA A 97 3.02 -21.46 25.37
C ALA A 97 2.96 -23.01 25.38
N ALA A 98 3.50 -23.65 24.34
CA ALA A 98 3.64 -25.11 24.22
C ALA A 98 5.01 -25.57 24.70
#